data_AF-A0A976Q0L0-F1
#
_entry.id   AF-A0A976Q0L0-F1
#
_cell.length_a   1.000
_cell.length_b   1.000
_cell.length_c   1.000
_cell.angle_alpha   90.00
_cell.angle_beta   90.00
_cell.angle_gamma   90.00
#
_symmetry.space_group_name_H-M   'P 1'
#
loop_
_entity.id
_entity.type
_entity.pdbx_description
1 polymer ?
#
loop_
_entity_poly.entity_id
_entity_poly.type
_entity_poly.pdbx_seq_one_letter_code
_entity_poly.pdbx_strand_id
1 'polypeptide(L)'
;RIGLYSGIYLIIALIFVMGRRVMPFFIEKGVDYPVQLKNRQWLDVSSLVLFLAFWIADLVRPDTLPVALLALALLVLHAIRLVGWYTPGIWKKPLLWVLYVGYGWLVTGFALKAAVVFIGISPFLPLHAFAYGGIGMITLGMMARVTLGHTGRNVFDPPPVLLFWMFALLLCGAVIRVLLPLLDPAHYMAWIGLSQGLWIIAFTLFLTIFLPMLIRPRRPVWIAGFCLLMPVAPPLLLDPNQ
;
A
#
# COMPACT_ATOMS: atom_id res chain seq x y z
N ARG A 1 23.72 -5.18 9.37
CA ARG A 1 23.04 -5.70 8.15
C ARG A 1 21.82 -6.55 8.49
N ILE A 2 21.99 -7.66 9.23
CA ILE A 2 20.91 -8.63 9.52
C ILE A 2 19.66 -7.95 10.11
N GLY A 3 19.82 -7.08 11.11
CA GLY A 3 18.67 -6.36 11.71
C GLY A 3 17.90 -5.47 10.73
N LEU A 4 18.58 -4.76 9.82
CA LEU A 4 17.94 -3.87 8.84
C LEU A 4 17.09 -4.65 7.82
N TYR A 5 17.65 -5.72 7.26
CA TYR A 5 16.95 -6.58 6.31
C TYR A 5 15.81 -7.34 6.99
N SER A 6 16.05 -7.85 8.21
CA SER A 6 15.03 -8.50 9.03
C SER A 6 13.85 -7.57 9.32
N GLY A 7 14.10 -6.30 9.64
CA GLY A 7 13.03 -5.31 9.84
C GLY A 7 12.17 -5.09 8.60
N ILE A 8 12.78 -5.01 7.42
CA ILE A 8 12.05 -4.87 6.15
C ILE A 8 11.24 -6.13 5.85
N TYR A 9 11.84 -7.32 6.01
CA TYR A 9 11.15 -8.59 5.79
C TYR A 9 10.01 -8.81 6.79
N LEU A 10 10.13 -8.33 8.02
CA LEU A 10 9.05 -8.33 9.00
C LEU A 10 7.86 -7.49 8.53
N ILE A 11 8.12 -6.29 8.03
CA ILE A 11 7.05 -5.42 7.50
C ILE A 11 6.39 -6.06 6.28
N ILE A 12 7.17 -6.68 5.38
CA ILE A 12 6.64 -7.39 4.21
C ILE A 12 5.77 -8.59 4.64
N ALA A 13 6.24 -9.38 5.62
CA ALA A 13 5.45 -10.47 6.19
C ALA A 13 4.12 -9.97 6.76
N LEU A 14 4.15 -8.86 7.51
CA LEU A 14 2.95 -8.21 8.04
C LEU A 14 1.99 -7.80 6.92
N ILE A 15 2.51 -7.19 5.85
CA ILE A 15 1.73 -6.81 4.67
C ILE A 15 1.11 -8.04 4.00
N PHE A 16 1.80 -9.17 3.90
CA PHE A 16 1.23 -10.39 3.31
C PHE A 16 0.14 -11.01 4.19
N VAL A 17 0.36 -11.07 5.51
CA VAL A 17 -0.63 -11.59 6.46
C VAL A 17 -1.88 -10.73 6.51
N MET A 18 -1.74 -9.40 6.56
CA MET A 18 -2.85 -8.46 6.61
C MET A 18 -3.52 -8.30 5.24
N GLY A 19 -2.73 -8.19 4.18
CA GLY A 19 -3.18 -7.97 2.81
C GLY A 19 -4.17 -9.01 2.32
N ARG A 20 -4.06 -10.27 2.80
CA ARG A 20 -4.99 -11.35 2.46
C ARG A 20 -6.46 -11.06 2.78
N ARG A 21 -6.74 -10.23 3.79
CA ARG A 21 -8.09 -9.82 4.19
C ARG A 21 -8.36 -8.39 3.76
N VAL A 22 -7.38 -7.52 3.95
CA VAL A 22 -7.48 -6.08 3.73
C VAL A 22 -7.68 -5.77 2.25
N MET A 23 -6.92 -6.39 1.34
CA MET A 23 -7.02 -6.10 -0.10
C MET A 23 -8.36 -6.57 -0.68
N PRO A 24 -8.80 -7.84 -0.50
CA PRO A 24 -10.12 -8.25 -0.96
C PRO A 24 -11.24 -7.40 -0.41
N PHE A 25 -11.26 -7.18 0.91
CA PHE A 25 -12.30 -6.37 1.56
C PHE A 25 -12.38 -4.96 0.99
N PHE A 26 -11.24 -4.30 0.77
CA PHE A 26 -11.22 -2.96 0.21
C PHE A 26 -11.63 -2.89 -1.25
N ILE A 27 -11.25 -3.89 -2.06
CA ILE A 27 -11.65 -3.93 -3.46
C ILE A 27 -13.16 -4.20 -3.55
N GLU A 28 -13.67 -5.21 -2.86
CA GLU A 28 -15.09 -5.58 -2.87
C GLU A 28 -16.01 -4.48 -2.37
N LYS A 29 -15.59 -3.70 -1.35
CA LYS A 29 -16.37 -2.56 -0.84
C LYS A 29 -16.14 -1.26 -1.61
N GLY A 30 -15.00 -1.14 -2.29
CA GLY A 30 -14.57 0.12 -2.92
C GLY A 30 -14.98 0.28 -4.37
N VAL A 31 -15.33 -0.80 -5.07
CA VAL A 31 -15.84 -0.75 -6.44
C VAL A 31 -17.36 -0.67 -6.44
N ASP A 32 -17.93 0.03 -7.42
CA ASP A 32 -19.36 0.34 -7.48
C ASP A 32 -20.21 -0.81 -8.06
N TYR A 33 -19.71 -2.05 -8.02
CA TYR A 33 -20.36 -3.26 -8.54
C TYR A 33 -20.06 -4.49 -7.68
N PRO A 34 -20.94 -5.51 -7.63
CA PRO A 34 -20.71 -6.68 -6.81
C PRO A 34 -19.54 -7.50 -7.34
N VAL A 35 -18.51 -7.66 -6.52
CA VAL A 35 -17.37 -8.55 -6.75
C VAL A 35 -17.19 -9.43 -5.53
N GLN A 36 -16.86 -10.69 -5.74
CA GLN A 36 -16.35 -11.56 -4.68
C GLN A 36 -14.97 -12.08 -5.09
N LEU A 37 -13.95 -11.68 -4.34
CA LEU A 37 -12.57 -12.09 -4.56
C LEU A 37 -12.28 -13.31 -3.70
N LYS A 38 -12.00 -14.44 -4.35
CA LYS A 38 -11.68 -15.68 -3.66
C LYS A 38 -10.22 -15.68 -3.24
N ASN A 39 -9.96 -15.82 -1.95
CA ASN A 39 -8.63 -16.11 -1.46
C ASN A 39 -8.46 -17.62 -1.27
N ARG A 40 -7.46 -18.22 -1.94
CA ARG A 40 -7.24 -19.67 -1.87
C ARG A 40 -6.31 -19.97 -0.70
N GLN A 41 -6.74 -20.84 0.21
CA GLN A 41 -5.99 -21.17 1.43
C GLN A 41 -4.56 -21.68 1.15
N TRP A 42 -4.37 -22.44 0.06
CA TRP A 42 -3.04 -22.93 -0.32
C TRP A 42 -2.09 -21.77 -0.67
N LEU A 43 -2.56 -20.71 -1.33
CA LEU A 43 -1.73 -19.53 -1.63
C LEU A 43 -1.29 -18.84 -0.34
N ASP A 44 -2.12 -18.82 0.71
CA ASP A 44 -1.78 -18.21 2.00
C ASP A 44 -0.70 -18.99 2.73
N VAL A 45 -0.86 -20.32 2.85
CA VAL A 45 0.11 -21.17 3.55
C VAL A 45 1.43 -21.20 2.79
N SER A 46 1.40 -21.42 1.47
CA SER A 46 2.61 -21.47 0.65
C SER A 46 3.35 -20.13 0.64
N SER A 47 2.65 -19.00 0.61
CA SER A 47 3.28 -17.67 0.68
C SER A 47 4.10 -17.49 1.95
N LEU A 48 3.52 -17.80 3.12
CA LEU A 48 4.19 -17.60 4.40
C LEU A 48 5.37 -18.55 4.60
N VAL A 49 5.20 -19.82 4.26
CA VAL A 49 6.28 -20.83 4.39
C VAL A 49 7.44 -20.50 3.45
N LEU A 50 7.17 -20.19 2.18
CA LEU A 50 8.20 -19.82 1.23
C LEU A 50 8.87 -18.50 1.60
N PHE A 51 8.11 -17.52 2.11
CA PHE A 51 8.66 -16.24 2.52
C PHE A 51 9.58 -16.39 3.74
N LEU A 52 9.22 -17.23 4.71
CA LEU A 52 10.08 -17.51 5.86
C LEU A 52 11.38 -18.22 5.44
N ALA A 53 11.28 -19.20 4.54
CA ALA A 53 12.46 -19.86 3.97
C ALA A 53 13.36 -18.87 3.22
N PHE A 54 12.77 -18.01 2.39
CA PHE A 54 13.47 -16.93 1.66
C PHE A 54 14.17 -15.98 2.63
N TRP A 55 13.46 -15.52 3.67
CA TRP A 55 13.99 -14.61 4.67
C TRP A 55 15.22 -15.19 5.35
N ILE A 56 15.13 -16.43 5.86
CA ILE A 56 16.26 -17.08 6.53
C ILE A 56 17.42 -17.27 5.55
N ALA A 57 17.15 -17.76 4.33
CA ALA A 57 18.18 -17.98 3.32
C ALA A 57 18.92 -16.70 2.94
N ASP A 58 18.19 -15.60 2.71
CA ASP A 58 18.79 -14.32 2.33
C ASP A 58 19.61 -13.68 3.46
N LEU A 59 19.24 -13.90 4.73
CA LEU A 59 20.02 -13.41 5.86
C LEU A 59 21.33 -14.18 6.07
N VAL A 60 21.33 -15.50 5.85
CA VAL A 60 22.50 -16.35 6.10
C VAL A 60 23.44 -16.34 4.90
N ARG A 61 22.91 -16.48 3.67
CA ARG A 61 23.68 -16.54 2.42
C ARG A 61 23.00 -15.71 1.33
N PRO A 62 23.13 -14.38 1.38
CA PRO A 62 22.53 -13.49 0.40
C PRO A 62 23.09 -13.73 -1.00
N ASP A 63 22.28 -13.41 -2.00
CA ASP A 63 22.67 -13.38 -3.42
C ASP A 63 23.20 -14.73 -3.93
N THR A 64 22.66 -15.82 -3.38
CA THR A 64 22.93 -17.20 -3.81
C THR A 64 21.78 -17.78 -4.64
N LEU A 65 22.06 -18.83 -5.42
CA LEU A 65 21.05 -19.49 -6.26
C LEU A 65 19.80 -19.93 -5.48
N PRO A 66 19.87 -20.52 -4.27
CA PRO A 66 18.68 -20.87 -3.49
C PRO A 66 17.79 -19.65 -3.16
N VAL A 67 18.39 -18.51 -2.84
CA VAL A 67 17.65 -17.26 -2.57
C VAL A 67 16.94 -16.78 -3.82
N ALA A 68 17.60 -16.84 -4.98
CA ALA A 68 16.99 -16.46 -6.26
C ALA A 68 15.82 -17.39 -6.64
N LEU A 69 15.96 -18.71 -6.45
CA LEU A 69 14.88 -19.67 -6.71
C LEU A 69 13.68 -19.46 -5.78
N LEU A 70 13.93 -19.21 -4.49
CA LEU A 70 12.86 -18.88 -3.54
C LEU A 70 12.18 -17.55 -3.90
N ALA A 71 12.94 -16.54 -4.33
CA ALA A 71 12.39 -15.28 -4.81
C ALA A 71 11.54 -15.48 -6.08
N LEU A 72 11.96 -16.31 -7.03
CA LEU A 72 11.15 -16.65 -8.21
C LEU A 72 9.86 -17.38 -7.83
N ALA A 73 9.91 -18.32 -6.89
CA ALA A 73 8.71 -18.99 -6.40
C ALA A 73 7.73 -18.01 -5.75
N LEU A 74 8.24 -17.06 -4.95
CA LEU A 74 7.44 -15.99 -4.34
C LEU A 74 6.88 -15.03 -5.39
N LEU A 75 7.67 -14.65 -6.40
CA LEU A 75 7.22 -13.85 -7.54
C LEU A 75 6.00 -14.50 -8.20
N VAL A 76 6.09 -15.77 -8.58
CA VAL A 76 4.99 -16.50 -9.24
C VAL A 76 3.77 -16.57 -8.33
N LEU A 77 3.97 -16.95 -7.06
CA LEU A 77 2.87 -17.10 -6.11
C LEU A 77 2.12 -15.77 -5.90
N HIS A 78 2.86 -14.68 -5.66
CA HIS A 78 2.26 -13.38 -5.42
C HIS A 78 1.70 -12.75 -6.70
N ALA A 79 2.24 -13.07 -7.89
CA ALA A 79 1.65 -12.69 -9.16
C ALA A 79 0.29 -13.37 -9.37
N ILE A 80 0.18 -14.68 -9.12
CA ILE A 80 -1.10 -15.41 -9.19
C ILE A 80 -2.14 -14.77 -8.25
N ARG A 81 -1.73 -14.45 -7.03
CA ARG A 81 -2.59 -13.76 -6.05
C ARG A 81 -3.02 -12.38 -6.53
N LEU A 82 -2.10 -11.60 -7.10
CA LEU A 82 -2.37 -10.25 -7.59
C LEU A 82 -3.35 -10.26 -8.77
N VAL A 83 -3.22 -11.23 -9.67
CA VAL A 83 -4.20 -11.48 -10.75
C VAL A 83 -5.55 -11.88 -10.17
N GLY A 84 -5.57 -12.72 -9.14
CA GLY A 84 -6.79 -13.12 -8.44
C GLY A 84 -7.53 -11.96 -7.74
N TRP A 85 -6.84 -10.87 -7.43
CA TRP A 85 -7.43 -9.65 -6.86
C TRP A 85 -7.76 -8.58 -7.90
N TYR A 86 -7.36 -8.77 -9.16
CA TYR A 86 -7.54 -7.75 -10.18
C TYR A 86 -9.02 -7.55 -10.52
N THR A 87 -9.44 -6.29 -10.54
CA THR A 87 -10.70 -5.88 -11.18
C THR A 87 -10.53 -4.50 -11.83
N PRO A 88 -11.24 -4.21 -12.93
CA PRO A 88 -11.08 -2.93 -13.64
C PRO A 88 -11.44 -1.69 -12.79
N GLY A 89 -12.36 -1.85 -11.83
CA GLY A 89 -12.79 -0.76 -10.93
C GLY A 89 -11.69 -0.19 -10.05
N ILE A 90 -10.60 -0.92 -9.81
CA ILE A 90 -9.47 -0.49 -8.98
C ILE A 90 -8.88 0.84 -9.47
N TRP A 91 -8.74 1.01 -10.78
CA TRP A 91 -8.09 2.18 -11.39
C TRP A 91 -8.89 3.48 -11.24
N LYS A 92 -10.21 3.39 -11.04
CA LYS A 92 -11.08 4.56 -10.87
C LYS A 92 -10.97 5.17 -9.47
N LYS A 93 -10.44 4.43 -8.49
CA LYS A 93 -10.43 4.86 -7.08
C LYS A 93 -8.97 4.98 -6.59
N PRO A 94 -8.47 6.21 -6.30
CA PRO A 94 -7.09 6.44 -5.88
C PRO A 94 -6.61 5.58 -4.71
N LEU A 95 -7.46 5.40 -3.70
CA LEU A 95 -7.15 4.61 -2.50
C LEU A 95 -7.08 3.10 -2.75
N LEU A 96 -7.56 2.60 -3.90
CA LEU A 96 -7.45 1.19 -4.27
C LEU A 96 -6.21 0.94 -5.11
N TRP A 97 -6.01 1.71 -6.18
CA TRP A 97 -4.89 1.45 -7.09
C TRP A 97 -3.55 1.63 -6.37
N VAL A 98 -3.41 2.58 -5.44
CA VAL A 98 -2.15 2.78 -4.70
C VAL A 98 -1.73 1.52 -3.92
N LEU A 99 -2.69 0.83 -3.31
CA LEU A 99 -2.44 -0.40 -2.56
C LEU A 99 -2.13 -1.57 -3.51
N TYR A 100 -2.85 -1.64 -4.63
CA TYR A 100 -2.64 -2.68 -5.65
C TYR A 100 -1.26 -2.54 -6.32
N VAL A 101 -0.89 -1.32 -6.71
CA VAL A 101 0.41 -0.99 -7.29
C VAL A 101 1.53 -1.18 -6.26
N GLY A 102 1.32 -0.78 -5.01
CA GLY A 102 2.28 -1.04 -3.94
C GLY A 102 2.52 -2.55 -3.72
N TYR A 103 1.45 -3.36 -3.75
CA TYR A 103 1.62 -4.82 -3.72
C TYR A 103 2.39 -5.32 -4.95
N GLY A 104 2.08 -4.79 -6.14
CA GLY A 104 2.83 -5.05 -7.36
C GLY A 104 4.33 -4.77 -7.24
N TRP A 105 4.72 -3.70 -6.55
CA TRP A 105 6.12 -3.40 -6.27
C TRP A 105 6.80 -4.41 -5.34
N LEU A 106 6.08 -4.99 -4.38
CA LEU A 106 6.60 -6.12 -3.59
C LEU A 106 6.88 -7.33 -4.49
N VAL A 107 5.97 -7.61 -5.43
CA VAL A 107 6.16 -8.67 -6.43
C VAL A 107 7.38 -8.38 -7.31
N THR A 108 7.51 -7.15 -7.82
CA THR A 108 8.68 -6.69 -8.58
C THR A 108 9.97 -6.78 -7.76
N GLY A 109 9.93 -6.53 -6.45
CA GLY A 109 11.08 -6.69 -5.56
C GLY A 109 11.62 -8.12 -5.56
N PHE A 110 10.76 -9.14 -5.57
CA PHE A 110 11.20 -10.53 -5.71
C PHE A 110 11.78 -10.83 -7.10
N ALA A 111 11.19 -10.28 -8.17
CA ALA A 111 11.74 -10.42 -9.51
C ALA A 111 13.15 -9.83 -9.60
N LEU A 112 13.34 -8.62 -9.05
CA LEU A 112 14.66 -7.98 -9.00
C LEU A 112 15.62 -8.78 -8.11
N LYS A 113 15.14 -9.37 -7.01
CA LYS A 113 16.00 -10.19 -6.13
C LYS A 113 16.54 -11.43 -6.85
N ALA A 114 15.74 -12.06 -7.70
CA ALA A 114 16.21 -13.13 -8.57
C ALA A 114 17.19 -12.59 -9.64
N ALA A 115 16.89 -11.44 -10.24
CA ALA A 115 17.74 -10.81 -11.25
C ALA A 115 19.14 -10.43 -10.74
N VAL A 116 19.32 -10.18 -9.44
CA VAL A 116 20.66 -9.96 -8.84
C VAL A 116 21.59 -11.15 -9.14
N VAL A 117 21.08 -12.38 -9.03
CA VAL A 117 21.90 -13.59 -9.23
C VAL A 117 22.02 -13.96 -10.71
N PHE A 118 20.95 -13.83 -11.49
CA PHE A 118 20.93 -14.26 -12.89
C PHE A 118 21.50 -13.23 -13.87
N ILE A 119 21.34 -11.94 -13.58
CA ILE A 119 21.68 -10.82 -14.48
C ILE A 119 22.80 -9.95 -13.89
N GLY A 120 23.11 -10.08 -12.59
CA GLY A 120 24.17 -9.32 -11.95
C GLY A 120 23.82 -7.85 -11.66
N ILE A 121 22.53 -7.54 -11.51
CA ILE A 121 22.09 -6.19 -11.15
C ILE A 121 22.44 -5.85 -9.69
N SER A 122 22.41 -4.56 -9.35
CA SER A 122 22.73 -4.09 -7.99
C SER A 122 21.79 -4.70 -6.93
N PRO A 123 22.33 -5.23 -5.81
CA PRO A 123 21.54 -5.82 -4.72
C PRO A 123 20.71 -4.79 -3.94
N PHE A 124 20.92 -3.49 -4.19
CA PHE A 124 20.12 -2.41 -3.61
C PHE A 124 18.81 -2.16 -4.36
N LEU A 125 18.68 -2.56 -5.64
CA LEU A 125 17.46 -2.34 -6.41
C LEU A 125 16.24 -3.09 -5.84
N PRO A 126 16.33 -4.39 -5.47
CA PRO A 126 15.23 -5.09 -4.81
C PRO A 126 14.81 -4.40 -3.50
N LEU A 127 15.78 -3.92 -2.73
CA LEU A 127 15.52 -3.24 -1.46
C LEU A 127 14.66 -1.98 -1.65
N HIS A 128 14.93 -1.18 -2.68
CA HIS A 128 14.16 0.02 -2.97
C HIS A 128 12.80 -0.30 -3.58
N ALA A 129 12.69 -1.36 -4.39
CA ALA A 129 11.39 -1.85 -4.84
C ALA A 129 10.51 -2.26 -3.65
N PHE A 130 11.06 -3.00 -2.68
CA PHE A 130 10.35 -3.38 -1.46
C PHE A 130 10.00 -2.17 -0.59
N ALA A 131 10.98 -1.33 -0.23
CA ALA A 131 10.81 -0.28 0.75
C ALA A 131 10.08 0.95 0.19
N TYR A 132 10.54 1.49 -0.94
CA TYR A 132 9.96 2.68 -1.54
C TYR A 132 8.66 2.33 -2.27
N GLY A 133 8.75 1.45 -3.26
CA GLY A 133 7.63 1.10 -4.13
C GLY A 133 6.55 0.29 -3.44
N GLY A 134 6.93 -0.63 -2.55
CA GLY A 134 5.99 -1.50 -1.85
C GLY A 134 5.47 -0.90 -0.55
N ILE A 135 6.32 -0.93 0.47
CA ILE A 135 5.99 -0.48 1.83
C ILE A 135 5.55 0.99 1.82
N GLY A 136 6.29 1.88 1.17
CA GLY A 136 5.98 3.31 1.08
C GLY A 136 4.60 3.58 0.48
N MET A 137 4.30 3.02 -0.70
CA MET A 137 3.00 3.17 -1.37
C MET A 137 1.85 2.61 -0.54
N ILE A 138 1.99 1.39 -0.03
CA ILE A 138 0.96 0.76 0.80
C ILE A 138 0.72 1.58 2.07
N THR A 139 1.78 2.03 2.73
CA THR A 139 1.68 2.80 3.97
C THR A 139 1.00 4.13 3.73
N LEU A 140 1.38 4.88 2.69
CA LEU A 140 0.74 6.16 2.37
C LEU A 140 -0.74 5.99 2.03
N GLY A 141 -1.09 4.97 1.22
CA GLY A 141 -2.47 4.63 0.90
C GLY A 141 -3.29 4.24 2.13
N MET A 142 -2.71 3.44 3.03
CA MET A 142 -3.36 3.03 4.27
C MET A 142 -3.54 4.19 5.24
N MET A 143 -2.53 5.05 5.43
CA MET A 143 -2.66 6.24 6.28
C MET A 143 -3.79 7.14 5.78
N ALA A 144 -3.84 7.44 4.48
CA ALA A 144 -4.91 8.25 3.90
C ALA A 144 -6.30 7.64 4.15
N ARG A 145 -6.45 6.33 3.92
CA ARG A 145 -7.71 5.60 4.13
C ARG A 145 -8.13 5.58 5.61
N VAL A 146 -7.22 5.26 6.51
CA VAL A 146 -7.44 5.18 7.96
C VAL A 146 -7.81 6.57 8.50
N THR A 147 -7.11 7.63 8.07
CA THR A 147 -7.46 9.00 8.47
C THR A 147 -8.87 9.37 8.04
N LEU A 148 -9.28 9.06 6.80
CA LEU A 148 -10.65 9.33 6.35
C LEU A 148 -11.68 8.54 7.16
N GLY A 149 -11.46 7.23 7.33
CA GLY A 149 -12.38 6.33 8.03
C GLY A 149 -12.57 6.70 9.50
N HIS A 150 -11.49 6.98 10.24
CA HIS A 150 -11.57 7.29 11.67
C HIS A 150 -11.98 8.74 11.97
N THR A 151 -11.88 9.65 11.00
CA THR A 151 -12.38 11.03 11.16
C THR A 151 -13.82 11.22 10.69
N GLY A 152 -14.52 10.13 10.34
CA GLY A 152 -15.91 10.15 9.88
C GLY A 152 -16.11 10.72 8.47
N ARG A 153 -15.03 10.87 7.68
CA ARG A 153 -15.09 11.35 6.31
C ARG A 153 -15.34 10.17 5.36
N ASN A 154 -16.00 10.44 4.23
CA ASN A 154 -16.32 9.39 3.27
C ASN A 154 -15.06 8.88 2.58
N VAL A 155 -14.72 7.61 2.78
CA VAL A 155 -13.58 6.92 2.13
C VAL A 155 -13.82 6.72 0.63
N PHE A 156 -15.07 6.72 0.19
CA PHE A 156 -15.47 6.55 -1.21
C PHE A 156 -15.51 7.86 -2.00
N ASP A 157 -15.47 9.01 -1.31
CA ASP A 157 -15.47 10.35 -1.90
C ASP A 157 -14.36 11.26 -1.33
N PRO A 158 -13.08 10.84 -1.42
CA PRO A 158 -11.98 11.72 -1.07
C PRO A 158 -11.72 12.73 -2.20
N PRO A 159 -11.06 13.88 -1.95
CA PRO A 159 -10.65 14.81 -3.00
C PRO A 159 -9.74 14.09 -4.01
N PRO A 160 -10.27 13.65 -5.18
CA PRO A 160 -9.66 12.56 -5.93
C PRO A 160 -8.42 13.03 -6.68
N VAL A 161 -8.43 14.30 -7.12
CA VAL A 161 -7.33 14.94 -7.83
C VAL A 161 -6.09 15.07 -6.94
N LEU A 162 -6.26 15.51 -5.70
CA LEU A 162 -5.14 15.69 -4.76
C LEU A 162 -4.52 14.35 -4.36
N LEU A 163 -5.36 13.36 -4.07
CA LEU A 163 -4.89 12.00 -3.79
C LEU A 163 -4.16 11.38 -4.99
N PHE A 164 -4.70 11.56 -6.19
CA PHE A 164 -4.09 11.06 -7.41
C PHE A 164 -2.67 11.62 -7.58
N TRP A 165 -2.49 12.94 -7.50
CA TRP A 165 -1.16 13.55 -7.64
C TRP A 165 -0.20 13.10 -6.56
N MET A 166 -0.64 13.02 -5.32
CA MET A 166 0.19 12.56 -4.20
C MET A 166 0.70 11.13 -4.43
N PHE A 167 -0.18 10.20 -4.81
CA PHE A 167 0.22 8.81 -5.09
C PHE A 167 1.01 8.67 -6.40
N ALA A 168 0.70 9.48 -7.42
CA ALA A 168 1.41 9.49 -8.69
C ALA A 168 2.86 9.98 -8.51
N LEU A 169 3.09 11.05 -7.74
CA LEU A 169 4.42 11.54 -7.41
C LEU A 169 5.25 10.47 -6.69
N LEU A 170 4.65 9.79 -5.71
CA LEU A 170 5.31 8.69 -5.02
C LEU A 170 5.61 7.51 -5.97
N LEU A 171 4.67 7.15 -6.84
CA LEU A 171 4.89 6.09 -7.83
C LEU A 171 6.02 6.45 -8.80
N CYS A 172 6.03 7.67 -9.33
CA CYS A 172 7.09 8.17 -10.20
C CYS A 172 8.44 8.13 -9.49
N GLY A 173 8.50 8.53 -8.23
CA GLY A 173 9.71 8.46 -7.43
C GLY A 173 10.21 7.03 -7.22
N ALA A 174 9.30 6.05 -7.07
CA ALA A 174 9.65 4.63 -6.98
C ALA A 174 10.22 4.10 -8.31
N VAL A 175 9.56 4.43 -9.42
CA VAL A 175 10.02 4.08 -10.78
C VAL A 175 11.40 4.65 -11.03
N ILE A 176 11.61 5.94 -10.74
CA ILE A 176 12.91 6.61 -10.90
C ILE A 176 13.96 5.96 -10.00
N ARG A 177 13.61 5.60 -8.76
CA ARG A 177 14.58 5.00 -7.82
C ARG A 177 15.12 3.67 -8.30
N VAL A 178 14.29 2.87 -8.96
CA VAL A 178 14.57 1.47 -9.26
C VAL A 178 14.96 1.27 -10.72
N LEU A 179 14.24 1.88 -11.67
CA LEU A 179 14.45 1.63 -13.10
C LEU A 179 15.53 2.53 -13.71
N LEU A 180 15.59 3.82 -13.37
CA LEU A 180 16.54 4.73 -14.04
C LEU A 180 18.01 4.42 -13.72
N PRO A 181 18.41 4.07 -12.48
CA PRO A 181 19.76 3.57 -12.19
C PRO A 181 20.18 2.33 -12.98
N LEU A 182 19.22 1.52 -13.45
CA LEU A 182 19.49 0.35 -14.26
C LEU A 182 19.74 0.71 -15.74
N LEU A 183 19.05 1.73 -16.24
CA LEU A 183 19.12 2.18 -17.63
C LEU A 183 20.24 3.18 -17.89
N ASP A 184 20.48 4.08 -16.94
CA ASP A 184 21.51 5.12 -17.02
C ASP A 184 22.27 5.25 -15.68
N PRO A 185 23.29 4.39 -15.47
CA PRO A 185 24.10 4.43 -14.26
C PRO A 185 24.97 5.70 -14.12
N ALA A 186 25.23 6.43 -15.21
CA ALA A 186 26.13 7.59 -15.19
C ALA A 186 25.57 8.73 -14.34
N HIS A 187 24.24 8.90 -14.32
CA HIS A 187 23.55 9.95 -13.57
C HIS A 187 22.95 9.45 -12.24
N TYR A 188 23.53 8.40 -11.64
CA TYR A 188 23.00 7.73 -10.44
C TYR A 188 22.62 8.70 -9.30
N MET A 189 23.48 9.68 -9.00
CA MET A 189 23.22 10.66 -7.93
C MET A 189 22.05 11.59 -8.25
N ALA A 190 21.88 11.97 -9.52
CA ALA A 190 20.74 12.80 -9.94
C ALA A 190 19.42 12.01 -9.82
N TRP A 191 19.40 10.73 -10.21
CA TRP A 191 18.22 9.87 -10.06
C TRP A 191 17.82 9.66 -8.60
N ILE A 192 18.80 9.50 -7.71
CA ILE A 192 18.56 9.46 -6.26
C ILE A 192 17.93 10.77 -5.79
N GLY A 193 18.56 11.91 -6.10
CA GLY A 193 18.09 13.23 -5.67
C GLY A 193 16.67 13.52 -6.14
N LEU A 194 16.36 13.20 -7.40
CA LEU A 194 15.03 13.37 -7.98
C LEU A 194 13.99 12.47 -7.27
N SER A 195 14.31 11.19 -7.06
CA SER A 195 13.43 10.25 -6.34
C SER A 195 13.16 10.69 -4.89
N GLN A 196 14.18 11.19 -4.21
CA GLN A 196 14.07 11.74 -2.85
C GLN A 196 13.20 13.00 -2.83
N GLY A 197 13.39 13.92 -3.78
CA GLY A 197 12.55 15.11 -3.93
C GLY A 197 11.07 14.74 -4.11
N LEU A 198 10.78 13.79 -5.00
CA LEU A 198 9.41 13.29 -5.22
C LEU A 198 8.80 12.66 -3.95
N TRP A 199 9.58 11.91 -3.18
CA TRP A 199 9.14 11.37 -1.88
C TRP A 199 8.77 12.50 -0.92
N ILE A 200 9.66 13.47 -0.74
CA ILE A 200 9.45 14.60 0.19
C ILE A 200 8.19 15.37 -0.20
N ILE A 201 8.01 15.68 -1.50
CA ILE A 201 6.82 16.39 -1.98
C ILE A 201 5.55 15.58 -1.71
N ALA A 202 5.53 14.28 -2.01
CA ALA A 202 4.37 13.42 -1.77
C ALA A 202 3.97 13.37 -0.28
N PHE A 203 4.94 13.21 0.62
CA PHE A 203 4.67 13.19 2.07
C PHE A 203 4.33 14.57 2.62
N THR A 204 4.87 15.64 2.04
CA THR A 204 4.50 17.02 2.39
C THR A 204 3.04 17.29 2.03
N LEU A 205 2.61 16.88 0.83
CA LEU A 205 1.20 16.93 0.42
C LEU A 205 0.31 16.12 1.37
N PHE A 206 0.76 14.92 1.78
CA PHE A 206 0.03 14.13 2.76
C PHE A 206 -0.16 14.90 4.08
N LEU A 207 0.91 15.47 4.64
CA LEU A 207 0.83 16.21 5.90
C LEU A 207 -0.09 17.43 5.78
N THR A 208 0.04 18.24 4.73
CA THR A 208 -0.78 19.44 4.57
C THR A 208 -2.27 19.13 4.40
N ILE A 209 -2.61 18.00 3.76
CA ILE A 209 -3.99 17.58 3.55
C ILE A 209 -4.57 16.88 4.79
N PHE A 210 -3.86 15.91 5.36
CA PHE A 210 -4.41 14.99 6.37
C PHE A 210 -4.18 15.44 7.82
N LEU A 211 -3.12 16.20 8.12
CA LEU A 211 -2.88 16.74 9.46
C LEU A 211 -4.05 17.60 9.98
N PRO A 212 -4.61 18.57 9.22
CA PRO A 212 -5.76 19.34 9.71
C PRO A 212 -7.01 18.48 9.88
N MET A 213 -7.13 17.34 9.18
CA MET A 213 -8.26 16.42 9.35
C MET A 213 -8.22 15.69 10.69
N LEU A 214 -7.01 15.42 11.22
CA LEU A 214 -6.76 14.73 12.48
C LEU A 214 -6.87 15.66 13.69
N ILE A 215 -6.45 16.92 13.54
CA ILE A 215 -6.43 17.89 14.65
C ILE A 215 -7.80 18.58 14.82
N ARG A 216 -8.55 18.80 13.73
CA ARG A 216 -9.86 19.45 13.81
C ARG A 216 -10.93 18.49 14.33
N PRO A 217 -11.93 18.98 15.09
CA PRO A 217 -13.06 18.17 15.51
C PRO A 217 -13.70 17.45 14.32
N ARG A 218 -14.07 16.19 14.51
CA ARG A 218 -14.84 15.41 13.53
C ARG A 218 -16.01 16.26 13.05
N ARG A 219 -16.14 16.46 11.73
CA ARG A 219 -17.39 17.03 11.20
C ARG A 219 -18.46 15.98 11.52
N PRO A 220 -19.51 16.32 12.28
CA PRO A 220 -20.60 15.37 12.47
C PRO A 220 -21.12 14.99 11.08
N VAL A 221 -21.23 13.68 10.83
CA VAL A 221 -21.90 13.11 9.66
C VAL A 221 -23.40 13.39 9.84
N TRP A 222 -23.79 14.65 9.71
CA TRP A 222 -25.18 14.99 9.52
C TRP A 222 -25.49 14.65 8.08
N ILE A 223 -26.25 13.57 7.94
CA ILE A 223 -27.02 13.19 6.77
C ILE A 223 -27.51 14.46 6.08
N ALA A 224 -26.84 14.84 5.00
CA ALA A 224 -27.33 15.86 4.09
C ALA A 224 -28.57 15.27 3.40
N GLY A 225 -29.73 15.36 4.07
CA GLY A 225 -31.00 14.89 3.51
C GLY A 225 -32.16 14.63 4.48
N PHE A 226 -31.96 14.53 5.81
CA PHE A 226 -33.04 14.09 6.71
C PHE A 226 -33.41 15.03 7.86
N CYS A 227 -32.83 16.24 7.92
CA CYS A 227 -33.06 17.20 8.99
C CYS A 227 -34.03 18.33 8.60
N LEU A 228 -35.11 18.00 7.87
CA LEU A 228 -36.19 18.96 7.56
C LEU A 228 -37.59 18.44 7.93
N LEU A 229 -37.72 17.23 8.50
CA LEU A 229 -39.03 16.60 8.76
C LEU A 229 -39.18 15.94 10.14
N MET A 230 -38.42 16.34 11.16
CA MET A 230 -38.76 15.96 12.54
C MET A 230 -39.39 17.15 13.25
N PRO A 231 -40.67 17.07 13.68
CA PRO A 231 -41.27 18.09 14.52
C PRO A 231 -40.51 18.13 15.84
N VAL A 232 -40.14 19.34 16.25
CA VAL A 232 -39.57 19.65 17.56
C VAL A 232 -40.52 19.09 18.62
N ALA A 233 -40.10 18.07 19.36
CA ALA A 233 -40.81 17.63 20.56
C ALA A 233 -40.70 18.74 21.62
N PRO A 234 -41.80 19.21 22.21
CA PRO A 234 -41.75 20.24 23.24
C PRO A 234 -41.08 19.71 24.53
N PRO A 235 -40.49 20.58 25.36
CA PRO A 235 -39.75 20.17 26.55
C PRO A 235 -40.67 19.47 27.54
N LEU A 236 -40.23 18.31 28.04
CA LEU A 236 -40.87 17.62 29.16
C LEU A 236 -40.77 18.54 30.40
N LEU A 237 -41.88 19.14 30.80
CA LEU A 237 -42.02 19.76 32.11
C LEU A 237 -42.03 18.62 33.14
N LEU A 238 -41.00 18.57 33.98
CA LEU A 238 -40.99 17.71 35.16
C LEU A 238 -41.99 18.28 36.18
N ASP A 239 -43.02 17.51 36.49
CA ASP A 239 -43.94 17.76 37.60
C ASP A 239 -43.17 17.63 38.93
N PRO A 240 -43.15 18.64 39.81
CA PRO A 240 -42.43 18.58 41.07
C PRO A 240 -43.07 17.70 42.16
N ASN A 241 -44.19 17.02 41.92
CA ASN A 241 -44.91 16.26 42.95
C ASN A 241 -45.25 14.80 42.58
N GLN A 242 -44.30 14.06 42.00
CA GLN A 242 -44.29 12.59 41.95
C GLN A 242 -42.98 12.06 42.53
#